data_AF-A0A7N0VKR0-F1
#
_entry.id   AF-A0A7N0VKR0-F1
#
_cell.length_a   1.000
_cell.length_b   1.000
_cell.length_c   1.000
_cell.angle_alpha   90.00
_cell.angle_beta   90.00
_cell.angle_gamma   90.00
#
_symmetry.space_group_name_H-M   'P 1'
#
loop_
_entity.id
_entity.type
_entity.pdbx_description
1 polymer ?
#
loop_
_entity_poly.entity_id
_entity_poly.type
_entity_poly.pdbx_seq_one_letter_code
_entity_poly.pdbx_strand_id
1 'polypeptide(L)'
;ARANLCDDENGKEFIVCEYNRDADSYRSPWSNKYHPPLKDGTCPSPELRKLEVEANDVFSIYRDQYYEGGVSSVYMWEDDDEGFVACFLIKKDGSRTGQGRRGYLQEGSWEAIHVIQVGHEEEGIVRYCLTSTIMLSLTTEDDSSGKFSLSGSIRRQMNMDLSLADGHLCNMGR
;
A
#
# COMPACT_ATOMS: atom_id res chain seq x y z
N ALA A 1 12.07 8.24 -1.50
CA ALA A 1 10.75 7.96 -0.91
C ALA A 1 9.70 8.11 -2.00
N ARG A 2 8.69 7.24 -2.06
CA ARG A 2 7.56 7.41 -3.01
C ARG A 2 6.83 8.71 -2.74
N ALA A 3 6.35 9.40 -3.77
CA ALA A 3 5.56 10.62 -3.58
C ALA A 3 4.13 10.28 -3.14
N ASN A 4 3.44 11.26 -2.55
CA ASN A 4 2.00 11.20 -2.34
C ASN A 4 1.35 12.20 -3.28
N LEU A 5 0.16 11.89 -3.78
CA LEU A 5 -0.72 12.85 -4.45
C LEU A 5 -2.00 13.00 -3.62
N CYS A 6 -2.73 14.09 -3.85
CA CYS A 6 -4.04 14.31 -3.25
C CYS A 6 -5.10 14.07 -4.32
N ASP A 7 -6.15 13.34 -3.95
CA ASP A 7 -7.37 13.23 -4.75
C ASP A 7 -8.19 14.50 -4.59
N ASP A 8 -8.35 15.27 -5.66
CA ASP A 8 -9.03 16.57 -5.63
C ASP A 8 -10.53 16.45 -5.27
N GLU A 9 -11.17 15.31 -5.54
CA GLU A 9 -12.61 15.11 -5.30
C GLU A 9 -12.92 14.75 -3.85
N ASN A 10 -12.03 13.98 -3.22
CA ASN A 10 -12.20 13.45 -1.88
C ASN A 10 -11.35 14.18 -0.84
N GLY A 11 -10.36 14.97 -1.27
CA GLY A 11 -9.37 15.63 -0.40
C GLY A 11 -8.49 14.63 0.36
N LYS A 12 -8.31 13.42 -0.16
CA LYS A 12 -7.56 12.33 0.48
C LYS A 12 -6.24 12.09 -0.22
N GLU A 13 -5.18 11.94 0.57
CA GLU A 13 -3.86 11.55 0.03
C GLU A 13 -3.86 10.08 -0.42
N PHE A 14 -3.06 9.77 -1.43
CA PHE A 14 -2.76 8.41 -1.87
C PHE A 14 -1.29 8.26 -2.27
N ILE A 15 -0.77 7.04 -2.16
CA ILE A 15 0.63 6.71 -2.44
C ILE A 15 0.79 6.38 -3.92
N VAL A 16 1.72 7.04 -4.61
CA VAL A 16 2.04 6.71 -6.01
C VAL A 16 3.06 5.58 -6.09
N CYS A 17 2.80 4.62 -6.95
CA CYS A 17 3.71 3.51 -7.23
C CYS A 17 3.57 3.07 -8.70
N GLU A 18 4.29 2.03 -9.09
CA GLU A 18 4.17 1.46 -10.43
C GLU A 18 2.81 0.79 -10.67
N TYR A 19 2.18 0.24 -9.63
CA TYR A 19 0.93 -0.53 -9.74
C TYR A 19 -0.33 0.31 -9.95
N ASN A 20 -0.27 1.63 -9.72
CA ASN A 20 -1.36 2.55 -10.04
C ASN A 20 -0.97 3.53 -11.16
N ARG A 21 0.16 3.30 -11.84
CA ARG A 21 0.65 4.17 -12.91
C ARG A 21 0.20 3.69 -14.27
N ASP A 22 -0.20 4.63 -15.12
CA ASP A 22 -0.38 4.43 -16.55
C ASP A 22 0.18 5.66 -17.29
N ALA A 23 1.10 5.44 -18.23
CA ALA A 23 1.98 6.46 -18.79
C ALA A 23 2.62 7.33 -17.68
N ASP A 24 2.32 8.63 -17.63
CA ASP A 24 2.79 9.56 -16.59
C ASP A 24 1.69 9.96 -15.59
N SER A 25 0.60 9.20 -15.55
CA SER A 25 -0.56 9.45 -14.70
C SER A 25 -0.72 8.38 -13.64
N TYR A 26 -1.31 8.73 -12.50
CA TYR A 26 -1.52 7.82 -11.37
C TYR A 26 -2.99 7.77 -10.96
N ARG A 27 -3.53 6.55 -10.85
CA ARG A 27 -4.92 6.31 -10.46
C ARG A 27 -5.09 6.48 -8.95
N SER A 28 -6.01 7.35 -8.55
CA SER A 28 -6.41 7.49 -7.15
C SER A 28 -7.28 6.28 -6.73
N PRO A 29 -7.02 5.68 -5.55
CA PRO A 29 -7.86 4.62 -5.02
C PRO A 29 -9.22 5.15 -4.53
N TRP A 30 -9.39 6.48 -4.41
CA TRP A 30 -10.60 7.11 -3.88
C TRP A 30 -11.61 7.40 -5.00
N SER A 31 -11.24 8.22 -5.98
CA SER A 31 -12.10 8.57 -7.12
C SER A 31 -12.04 7.60 -8.29
N ASN A 32 -11.05 6.69 -8.30
CA ASN A 32 -10.72 5.86 -9.47
C ASN A 32 -10.25 6.65 -10.70
N LYS A 33 -9.84 7.91 -10.53
CA LYS A 33 -9.39 8.79 -11.62
C LYS A 33 -7.88 8.91 -11.65
N TYR A 34 -7.35 9.08 -12.86
CA TYR A 34 -5.94 9.33 -13.10
C TYR A 34 -5.59 10.81 -12.91
N HIS A 35 -4.41 11.04 -12.33
CA HIS A 35 -3.81 12.37 -12.18
C HIS A 35 -2.37 12.37 -12.73
N PRO A 36 -2.07 13.20 -13.75
CA PRO A 36 -3.00 14.00 -14.57
C PRO A 36 -4.10 13.17 -15.26
N PRO A 37 -5.21 13.79 -15.73
CA PRO A 37 -6.30 13.05 -16.37
C PRO A 37 -5.84 12.23 -17.58
N LEU A 38 -6.23 10.96 -17.60
CA LEU A 38 -5.96 10.02 -18.68
C LEU A 38 -7.28 9.39 -19.15
N LYS A 39 -7.55 9.44 -20.46
CA LYS A 39 -8.83 9.01 -21.03
C LYS A 39 -8.96 7.48 -21.10
N ASP A 40 -7.88 6.81 -21.48
CA ASP A 40 -7.86 5.37 -21.76
C ASP A 40 -6.97 4.62 -20.75
N GLY A 41 -6.97 5.09 -19.49
CA GLY A 41 -6.18 4.49 -18.42
C GLY A 41 -6.79 3.18 -17.92
N THR A 42 -5.93 2.21 -17.63
CA THR A 42 -6.37 0.89 -17.16
C THR A 42 -7.10 0.97 -15.81
N CYS A 43 -8.28 0.38 -15.72
CA CYS A 43 -9.06 0.35 -14.48
C CYS A 43 -9.52 -1.08 -14.18
N PRO A 44 -9.62 -1.46 -12.90
CA PRO A 44 -10.20 -2.75 -12.54
C PRO A 44 -11.66 -2.83 -12.97
N SER A 45 -12.15 -4.04 -13.19
CA SER A 45 -13.56 -4.35 -13.41
C SER A 45 -14.44 -3.80 -12.28
N PRO A 46 -15.74 -3.56 -12.52
CA PRO A 46 -16.63 -3.02 -11.50
C PRO A 46 -16.70 -3.87 -10.22
N GLU A 47 -16.60 -5.20 -10.34
CA GLU A 47 -16.61 -6.13 -9.21
C GLU A 47 -15.32 -6.01 -8.39
N LEU A 48 -14.16 -6.05 -9.06
CA LEU A 48 -12.87 -5.89 -8.39
C LEU A 48 -12.69 -4.49 -7.81
N ARG A 49 -13.21 -3.45 -8.47
CA ARG A 49 -13.22 -2.08 -7.94
C ARG A 49 -14.02 -1.97 -6.65
N LYS A 50 -15.14 -2.69 -6.52
CA LYS A 50 -15.91 -2.71 -5.26
C LYS A 50 -15.06 -3.30 -4.12
N LEU A 51 -14.37 -4.42 -4.40
CA LEU A 51 -13.45 -5.03 -3.44
C LEU A 51 -12.27 -4.11 -3.09
N GLU A 52 -11.72 -3.40 -4.07
CA GLU A 52 -10.64 -2.42 -3.88
C GLU A 52 -11.06 -1.26 -2.95
N VAL A 53 -12.29 -0.75 -3.09
CA VAL A 53 -12.83 0.29 -2.21
C VAL A 53 -12.98 -0.24 -0.78
N GLU A 54 -13.59 -1.42 -0.60
CA GLU A 54 -13.75 -2.05 0.71
C GLU A 54 -12.38 -2.35 1.36
N ALA A 55 -11.40 -2.78 0.57
CA ALA A 55 -10.03 -3.00 1.02
C ALA A 55 -9.39 -1.70 1.51
N ASN A 56 -9.52 -0.60 0.78
CA ASN A 56 -8.96 0.69 1.20
C ASN A 56 -9.54 1.15 2.55
N ASP A 57 -10.84 0.92 2.78
CA ASP A 57 -11.48 1.25 4.06
C ASP A 57 -10.95 0.38 5.21
N VAL A 58 -10.90 -0.94 5.03
CA VAL A 58 -10.40 -1.89 6.05
C VAL A 58 -8.92 -1.66 6.36
N PHE A 59 -8.08 -1.53 5.33
CA PHE A 59 -6.64 -1.33 5.51
C PHE A 59 -6.29 0.07 6.02
N SER A 60 -7.17 1.07 5.83
CA SER A 60 -7.04 2.36 6.53
C SER A 60 -7.19 2.20 8.05
N ILE A 61 -8.09 1.32 8.51
CA ILE A 61 -8.24 1.01 9.94
C ILE A 61 -6.98 0.29 10.46
N TYR A 62 -6.48 -0.70 9.71
CA TYR A 62 -5.21 -1.38 10.03
C TYR A 62 -4.06 -0.38 10.16
N ARG A 63 -3.93 0.55 9.22
CA ARG A 63 -2.95 1.64 9.29
C ARG A 63 -3.11 2.41 10.61
N ASP A 64 -4.31 2.86 10.94
CA ASP A 64 -4.51 3.66 12.16
C ASP A 64 -4.19 2.88 13.44
N GLN A 65 -4.54 1.58 13.50
CA GLN A 65 -4.27 0.73 14.67
C GLN A 65 -2.79 0.44 14.90
N TYR A 66 -2.01 0.25 13.83
CA TYR A 66 -0.60 -0.17 13.94
C TYR A 66 0.40 0.97 13.74
N TYR A 67 0.03 2.00 12.99
CA TYR A 67 0.90 3.10 12.59
C TYR A 67 0.49 4.44 13.19
N GLU A 68 -0.71 4.56 13.79
CA GLU A 68 -1.22 5.79 14.39
C GLU A 68 -1.11 6.97 13.41
N GLY A 69 -1.55 6.76 12.16
CA GLY A 69 -1.50 7.72 11.06
C GLY A 69 -0.63 7.28 9.89
N GLY A 70 -0.14 8.25 9.11
CA GLY A 70 0.45 8.03 7.79
C GLY A 70 -0.61 7.93 6.68
N VAL A 71 -0.17 7.49 5.49
CA VAL A 71 -1.03 7.27 4.32
C VAL A 71 -1.05 5.80 3.98
N SER A 72 -2.20 5.31 3.52
CA SER A 72 -2.38 3.94 3.02
C SER A 72 -3.10 3.98 1.68
N SER A 73 -2.80 3.03 0.81
CA SER A 73 -3.49 2.87 -0.48
C SER A 73 -3.50 1.40 -0.88
N VAL A 74 -4.64 0.92 -1.36
CA VAL A 74 -4.78 -0.41 -1.97
C VAL A 74 -5.14 -0.24 -3.44
N TYR A 75 -4.41 -0.93 -4.30
CA TYR A 75 -4.67 -1.02 -5.73
C TYR A 75 -4.90 -2.48 -6.13
N MET A 76 -5.92 -2.75 -6.92
CA MET A 76 -6.22 -4.08 -7.43
C MET A 76 -6.31 -4.08 -8.96
N TRP A 77 -5.90 -5.19 -9.56
CA TRP A 77 -6.03 -5.44 -11.00
C TRP A 77 -6.20 -6.94 -11.26
N GLU A 78 -6.82 -7.27 -12.37
CA GLU A 78 -7.00 -8.65 -12.84
C GLU A 78 -5.66 -9.31 -13.14
N ASP A 79 -5.54 -10.59 -12.79
CA ASP A 79 -4.42 -11.43 -13.22
C ASP A 79 -4.84 -12.27 -14.43
N ASP A 80 -3.90 -12.62 -15.30
CA ASP A 80 -4.21 -13.33 -16.55
C ASP A 80 -4.76 -14.77 -16.29
N ASP A 81 -4.48 -15.34 -15.11
CA ASP A 81 -4.84 -16.70 -14.70
C ASP A 81 -6.16 -16.80 -13.91
N GLU A 82 -7.18 -16.01 -14.30
CA GLU A 82 -8.52 -15.95 -13.67
C GLU A 82 -8.53 -15.51 -12.18
N GLY A 83 -7.41 -14.97 -11.71
CA GLY A 83 -7.24 -14.41 -10.36
C GLY A 83 -7.21 -12.88 -10.35
N PHE A 84 -6.67 -12.32 -9.27
CA PHE A 84 -6.36 -10.90 -9.20
C PHE A 84 -5.15 -10.65 -8.31
N VAL A 85 -4.59 -9.46 -8.42
CA VAL A 85 -3.49 -9.01 -7.56
C VAL A 85 -3.93 -7.79 -6.77
N ALA A 86 -3.60 -7.76 -5.49
CA ALA A 86 -3.78 -6.60 -4.62
C ALA A 86 -2.42 -6.07 -4.17
N CYS A 87 -2.18 -4.78 -4.37
CA CYS A 87 -1.05 -4.06 -3.83
C CYS A 87 -1.52 -3.15 -2.68
N PHE A 88 -1.15 -3.50 -1.46
CA PHE A 88 -1.36 -2.67 -0.28
C PHE A 88 -0.07 -1.92 0.09
N LEU A 89 -0.17 -0.61 0.21
CA LEU A 89 0.93 0.31 0.50
C LEU A 89 0.64 1.05 1.81
N ILE A 90 1.68 1.18 2.64
CA ILE A 90 1.67 2.07 3.80
C ILE A 90 2.90 2.97 3.72
N LYS A 91 2.72 4.25 3.98
CA LYS A 91 3.81 5.18 4.16
C LYS A 91 3.58 6.01 5.42
N LYS A 92 4.57 6.01 6.30
CA LYS A 92 4.61 6.86 7.49
C LYS A 92 5.88 7.69 7.49
N ASP A 93 5.70 9.00 7.60
CA ASP A 93 6.77 9.94 7.79
C ASP A 93 6.87 10.30 9.28
N GLY A 94 8.02 10.02 9.88
CA GLY A 94 8.40 10.35 11.25
C GLY A 94 9.44 11.47 11.35
N SER A 95 9.76 12.14 10.24
CA SER A 95 10.68 13.28 10.19
C SER A 95 10.14 14.53 10.90
N ARG A 96 10.93 15.60 10.91
CA ARG A 96 10.57 16.90 11.53
C ARG A 96 9.24 17.50 11.07
N THR A 97 8.78 17.18 9.86
CA THR A 97 7.51 17.63 9.30
C THR A 97 6.40 16.58 9.42
N GLY A 98 6.70 15.39 9.97
CA GLY A 98 5.83 14.23 10.01
C GLY A 98 5.23 13.89 11.38
N GLN A 99 4.48 12.78 11.42
CA GLN A 99 3.74 12.29 12.58
C GLN A 99 4.60 11.29 13.38
N GLY A 100 5.53 11.78 14.21
CA GLY A 100 6.29 10.86 15.07
C GLY A 100 7.60 11.33 15.68
N ARG A 101 7.87 12.64 15.77
CA ARG A 101 9.13 13.15 16.32
C ARG A 101 9.38 12.60 17.74
N ARG A 102 10.54 11.98 17.95
CA ARG A 102 11.04 11.57 19.27
C ARG A 102 12.55 11.79 19.36
N GLY A 103 13.01 12.50 20.40
CA GLY A 103 14.43 12.70 20.69
C GLY A 103 15.22 13.35 19.54
N TYR A 104 16.36 12.72 19.19
CA TYR A 104 17.33 13.18 18.20
C TYR A 104 16.99 12.81 16.74
N LEU A 105 15.79 12.29 16.48
CA LEU A 105 15.34 11.93 15.14
C LEU A 105 15.17 13.18 14.27
N GLN A 106 15.95 13.28 13.20
CA GLN A 106 15.84 14.34 12.19
C GLN A 106 14.96 13.89 11.02
N GLU A 107 15.24 12.70 10.47
CA GLU A 107 14.47 12.11 9.38
C GLU A 107 14.12 10.65 9.72
N GLY A 108 12.87 10.27 9.53
CA GLY A 108 12.42 8.90 9.71
C GLY A 108 11.36 8.60 8.66
N SER A 109 11.53 7.54 7.89
CA SER A 109 10.51 7.11 6.94
C SER A 109 10.32 5.59 6.99
N TRP A 110 9.06 5.21 6.99
CA TRP A 110 8.62 3.82 6.86
C TRP A 110 7.79 3.69 5.60
N GLU A 111 8.17 2.78 4.72
CA GLU A 111 7.38 2.40 3.54
C GLU A 111 7.20 0.89 3.52
N ALA A 112 5.96 0.42 3.49
CA ALA A 112 5.60 -0.97 3.35
C ALA A 112 4.86 -1.20 2.03
N ILE A 113 5.21 -2.27 1.33
CA ILE A 113 4.55 -2.71 0.10
C ILE A 113 4.24 -4.19 0.26
N HIS A 114 2.96 -4.52 0.13
CA HIS A 114 2.46 -5.88 0.18
C HIS A 114 1.79 -6.15 -1.17
N VAL A 115 2.37 -7.03 -1.97
CA VAL A 115 1.78 -7.49 -3.22
C VAL A 115 1.25 -8.90 -2.99
N ILE A 116 -0.06 -9.07 -3.10
CA ILE A 116 -0.77 -10.33 -2.86
C ILE A 116 -1.33 -10.80 -4.18
N GLN A 117 -0.81 -11.89 -4.70
CA GLN A 117 -1.41 -12.60 -5.83
C GLN A 117 -2.46 -13.57 -5.28
N VAL A 118 -3.69 -13.43 -5.76
CA VAL A 118 -4.84 -14.25 -5.37
C VAL A 118 -5.18 -15.12 -6.57
N GLY A 119 -4.96 -16.43 -6.44
CA GLY A 119 -5.28 -17.39 -7.49
C GLY A 119 -6.78 -17.58 -7.66
N HIS A 120 -7.15 -18.40 -8.65
CA HIS A 120 -8.54 -18.83 -8.82
C HIS A 120 -8.98 -19.75 -7.68
N GLU A 121 -10.30 -19.88 -7.52
CA GLU A 121 -10.91 -20.75 -6.52
C GLU A 121 -10.98 -22.19 -7.03
N GLU A 122 -10.44 -23.13 -6.25
CA GLU A 122 -10.61 -24.57 -6.45
C GLU A 122 -11.26 -25.18 -5.20
N GLU A 123 -12.47 -25.74 -5.34
CA GLU A 123 -13.21 -26.41 -4.26
C GLU A 123 -13.39 -25.55 -2.99
N GLY A 124 -13.59 -24.24 -3.13
CA GLY A 124 -13.74 -23.31 -2.00
C GLY A 124 -12.43 -22.92 -1.32
N ILE A 125 -11.28 -23.29 -1.89
CA ILE A 125 -9.93 -22.94 -1.45
C ILE A 125 -9.29 -22.02 -2.48
N VAL A 126 -8.58 -21.00 -2.00
CA VAL A 126 -7.85 -20.04 -2.83
C VAL A 126 -6.41 -19.96 -2.34
N ARG A 127 -5.48 -19.92 -3.29
CA ARG A 127 -4.06 -19.73 -3.01
C ARG A 127 -3.69 -18.25 -2.99
N TYR A 128 -3.04 -17.82 -1.92
CA TYR A 128 -2.55 -16.46 -1.72
C TYR A 128 -1.02 -16.48 -1.68
N CYS A 129 -0.37 -15.71 -2.55
CA CYS A 129 1.07 -15.49 -2.56
C CYS A 129 1.35 -14.04 -2.18
N LEU A 130 1.82 -13.81 -0.95
CA LEU A 130 2.17 -12.48 -0.44
C LEU A 130 3.67 -12.25 -0.58
N THR A 131 4.04 -11.19 -1.29
CA THR A 131 5.40 -10.62 -1.29
C THR A 131 5.39 -9.27 -0.57
N SER A 132 6.06 -9.20 0.57
CA SER A 132 6.18 -7.98 1.37
C SER A 132 7.58 -7.38 1.26
N THR A 133 7.67 -6.09 0.96
CA THR A 133 8.91 -5.31 1.03
C THR A 133 8.71 -4.15 1.99
N ILE A 134 9.56 -4.09 3.02
CA ILE A 134 9.61 -2.99 3.98
C ILE A 134 10.89 -2.20 3.73
N MET A 135 10.78 -0.88 3.59
CA MET A 135 11.90 0.05 3.54
C MET A 135 11.85 0.94 4.78
N LEU A 136 13.00 1.09 5.42
CA LEU A 136 13.19 1.94 6.58
C LEU A 136 14.36 2.89 6.30
N SER A 137 14.17 4.16 6.55
CA SER A 137 15.24 5.15 6.62
C SER A 137 15.15 5.92 7.94
N LEU A 138 16.29 6.09 8.59
CA LEU A 138 16.40 6.79 9.86
C LEU A 138 17.69 7.60 9.88
N THR A 139 17.56 8.88 10.19
CA THR A 139 18.69 9.78 10.42
C THR A 139 18.50 10.46 11.77
N THR A 140 19.48 10.28 12.65
CA THR A 140 19.54 10.92 13.95
C THR A 140 20.75 11.85 13.99
N GLU A 141 20.61 12.96 14.70
CA GLU A 141 21.72 13.90 14.89
C GLU A 141 21.68 14.40 16.32
N ASP A 142 22.82 14.21 16.99
CA ASP A 142 23.04 14.59 18.38
C ASP A 142 24.43 15.21 18.51
N ASP A 143 24.56 16.21 19.37
CA ASP A 143 25.80 16.99 19.51
C ASP A 143 26.98 16.14 20.02
N SER A 144 26.70 15.05 20.77
CA SER A 144 27.73 14.20 21.36
C SER A 144 28.18 13.05 20.44
N SER A 145 27.27 12.55 19.60
CA SER A 145 27.50 11.37 18.75
C SER A 145 27.53 11.68 17.25
N GLY A 146 27.25 12.92 16.87
CA GLY A 146 27.21 13.38 15.48
C GLY A 146 26.01 12.83 14.71
N LYS A 147 26.08 12.95 13.38
CA LYS A 147 25.03 12.48 12.48
C LYS A 147 25.19 10.98 12.22
N PHE A 148 24.15 10.22 12.55
CA PHE A 148 24.02 8.80 12.21
C PHE A 148 22.90 8.62 11.18
N SER A 149 23.09 7.74 10.21
CA SER A 149 22.08 7.45 9.20
C SER A 149 22.07 5.96 8.87
N LEU A 150 20.88 5.38 8.83
CA LEU A 150 20.61 3.99 8.51
C LEU A 150 19.46 3.93 7.52
N SER A 151 19.68 3.31 6.37
CA SER A 151 18.63 3.08 5.38
C SER A 151 18.78 1.67 4.82
N GLY A 152 17.66 0.98 4.61
CA GLY A 152 17.67 -0.36 4.08
C GLY A 152 16.28 -0.89 3.76
N SER A 153 16.23 -2.08 3.18
CA SER A 153 14.99 -2.77 2.87
C SER A 153 15.09 -4.25 3.15
N ILE A 154 13.97 -4.86 3.56
CA ILE A 154 13.83 -6.30 3.70
C ILE A 154 12.66 -6.75 2.84
N ARG A 155 12.86 -7.84 2.09
CA ARG A 155 11.82 -8.50 1.31
C ARG A 155 11.59 -9.91 1.84
N ARG A 156 10.32 -10.31 1.97
CA ARG A 156 9.90 -11.66 2.31
C ARG A 156 8.73 -12.08 1.43
N GLN A 157 8.62 -13.39 1.19
CA GLN A 157 7.53 -14.00 0.46
C GLN A 157 6.94 -15.14 1.27
N MET A 158 5.63 -15.31 1.20
CA MET A 158 4.89 -16.40 1.83
C MET A 158 3.73 -16.84 0.93
N ASN A 159 3.33 -18.11 1.06
CA ASN A 159 2.19 -18.68 0.37
C ASN A 159 1.25 -19.33 1.40
N MET A 160 -0.05 -19.20 1.19
CA MET A 160 -1.09 -19.84 2.01
C MET A 160 -2.25 -20.28 1.13
N ASP A 161 -2.79 -21.47 1.40
CA ASP A 161 -4.04 -21.93 0.81
C ASP A 161 -5.12 -21.78 1.88
N LEU A 162 -6.13 -20.93 1.63
CA LEU A 162 -7.15 -20.55 2.60
C LEU A 162 -8.54 -20.77 2.04
N SER A 163 -9.49 -21.15 2.89
CA SER A 163 -10.89 -21.25 2.49
C SER A 163 -11.45 -19.86 2.15
N LEU A 164 -12.25 -19.78 1.08
CA LEU A 164 -12.93 -18.56 0.67
C LEU A 164 -14.14 -18.21 1.57
N ALA A 165 -14.54 -19.10 2.49
CA ALA A 165 -15.69 -18.89 3.37
C ALA A 165 -15.61 -17.58 4.20
N ASP A 166 -14.39 -17.16 4.57
CA ASP A 166 -14.14 -15.92 5.33
C ASP A 166 -14.01 -14.67 4.42
N GLY A 167 -13.99 -14.85 3.10
CA GLY A 167 -13.82 -13.81 2.09
C GLY A 167 -12.37 -13.35 1.87
N HIS A 168 -12.10 -12.79 0.68
CA HIS A 168 -10.75 -12.35 0.30
C HIS A 168 -10.16 -11.29 1.24
N LEU A 169 -10.95 -10.30 1.69
CA LEU A 169 -10.45 -9.24 2.57
C LEU A 169 -9.92 -9.78 3.90
N CYS A 170 -10.64 -10.73 4.50
CA CYS A 170 -10.22 -11.37 5.74
C CYS A 170 -8.93 -12.16 5.52
N ASN A 171 -8.88 -12.96 4.45
CA ASN A 171 -7.70 -13.76 4.11
C ASN A 171 -6.47 -12.92 3.78
N MET A 172 -6.63 -11.80 3.07
CA MET A 172 -5.52 -10.87 2.76
C MET A 172 -5.05 -10.07 3.98
N GLY A 173 -5.91 -9.86 4.98
CA GLY A 173 -5.58 -9.14 6.21
C GLY A 173 -4.93 -10.00 7.31
N ARG A 174 -4.98 -11.33 7.20
CA ARG A 174 -4.35 -12.29 8.13
C ARG A 174 -2.85 -12.38 7.94
#